data_AF-A0A7Y1YGF3-F1
#
_entry.id   AF-A0A7Y1YGF3-F1
#
_cell.length_a   1.000
_cell.length_b   1.000
_cell.length_c   1.000
_cell.angle_alpha   90.00
_cell.angle_beta   90.00
_cell.angle_gamma   90.00
#
_symmetry.space_group_name_H-M   'P 1'
#
loop_
_entity.id
_entity.type
_entity.pdbx_description
1 polymer ?
#
loop_
_entity_poly.entity_id
_entity_poly.type
_entity_poly.pdbx_seq_one_letter_code
_entity_poly.pdbx_strand_id
1 'polypeptide(L)'
;MKTPIYIFALCLAMSASSCAQDNIPNKEMQIASAVMAAPEEDRAEATVYGYDADGKYVLIREGTNSLICVADDPNRDRFQCVCYHRDLQEFMDRGRTLRAEGKSGQEIFDMREVEAKAGTLTMPEQPTTLHLLEGKEGKYDEASGEVVNANYRYVVY
;
A
#
# COMPACT_ATOMS: atom_id res chain seq x y z
N MET A 1 -63.79 -36.01 8.82
CA MET A 1 -63.11 -35.13 7.84
C MET A 1 -61.85 -34.62 8.51
N LYS A 2 -60.67 -34.99 7.99
CA LYS A 2 -59.35 -34.65 8.57
C LYS A 2 -58.69 -33.61 7.67
N THR A 3 -58.45 -32.42 8.18
CA THR A 3 -57.75 -31.33 7.48
C THR A 3 -56.25 -31.51 7.69
N PRO A 4 -55.39 -31.59 6.64
CA PRO A 4 -53.96 -31.55 6.84
C PRO A 4 -53.46 -30.11 6.88
N ILE A 5 -52.70 -29.83 7.92
CA ILE A 5 -51.89 -28.64 8.16
C ILE A 5 -50.70 -28.69 7.20
N TYR A 6 -50.49 -27.64 6.42
CA TYR A 6 -49.24 -27.43 5.67
C TYR A 6 -48.49 -26.24 6.27
N ILE A 7 -47.45 -26.55 7.05
CA ILE A 7 -46.45 -25.59 7.50
C ILE A 7 -45.50 -25.37 6.32
N PHE A 8 -45.57 -24.19 5.72
CA PHE A 8 -44.62 -23.74 4.71
C PHE A 8 -43.37 -23.21 5.42
N ALA A 9 -42.34 -24.07 5.53
CA ALA A 9 -41.05 -23.68 6.08
C ALA A 9 -40.27 -22.86 5.06
N LEU A 10 -40.25 -21.53 5.24
CA LEU A 10 -39.43 -20.61 4.47
C LEU A 10 -37.97 -20.72 4.95
N CYS A 11 -37.17 -21.56 4.29
CA CYS A 11 -35.71 -21.54 4.43
C CYS A 11 -35.16 -20.28 3.75
N LEU A 12 -34.94 -19.23 4.52
CA LEU A 12 -34.21 -18.04 4.07
C LEU A 12 -32.72 -18.41 3.99
N ALA A 13 -32.26 -18.75 2.79
CA ALA A 13 -30.85 -18.97 2.50
C ALA A 13 -30.08 -17.66 2.78
N MET A 14 -29.19 -17.68 3.78
CA MET A 14 -28.19 -16.64 3.97
C MET A 14 -27.20 -16.75 2.80
N SER A 15 -27.39 -15.91 1.79
CA SER A 15 -26.36 -15.66 0.78
C SER A 15 -25.23 -14.90 1.47
N ALA A 16 -24.18 -15.61 1.85
CA ALA A 16 -22.90 -14.99 2.15
C ALA A 16 -22.36 -14.39 0.85
N SER A 17 -22.58 -13.08 0.65
CA SER A 17 -21.87 -12.32 -0.36
C SER A 17 -20.41 -12.18 0.08
N SER A 18 -19.58 -13.17 -0.27
CA SER A 18 -18.13 -12.99 -0.33
C SER A 18 -17.80 -12.21 -1.59
N CYS A 19 -17.89 -10.89 -1.52
CA CYS A 19 -17.30 -9.98 -2.50
C CYS A 19 -16.11 -9.29 -1.84
N ALA A 20 -14.91 -9.84 -2.01
CA ALA A 20 -13.63 -9.14 -1.87
C ALA A 20 -12.50 -10.07 -2.35
N GLN A 21 -12.34 -10.18 -3.66
CA GLN A 21 -11.03 -10.44 -4.26
C GLN A 21 -10.82 -9.33 -5.26
N ASP A 22 -10.40 -8.16 -4.76
CA ASP A 22 -9.75 -7.18 -5.61
C ASP A 22 -8.50 -7.87 -6.15
N ASN A 23 -8.53 -8.24 -7.44
CA ASN A 23 -7.39 -8.86 -8.08
C ASN A 23 -6.21 -7.89 -7.97
N ILE A 24 -5.14 -8.33 -7.31
CA ILE A 24 -3.88 -7.59 -7.23
C ILE A 24 -3.48 -7.21 -8.66
N PRO A 25 -3.21 -5.93 -8.97
CA PRO A 25 -2.84 -5.51 -10.31
C PRO A 25 -1.63 -6.30 -10.82
N ASN A 26 -1.53 -6.49 -12.13
CA ASN A 26 -0.33 -7.13 -12.69
C ASN A 26 0.93 -6.30 -12.39
N LYS A 27 2.09 -6.94 -12.55
CA LYS A 27 3.40 -6.35 -12.24
C LYS A 27 3.60 -5.00 -12.93
N GLU A 28 3.23 -4.89 -14.21
CA GLU A 28 3.42 -3.69 -15.01
C GLU A 28 2.57 -2.53 -14.50
N MET A 29 1.32 -2.78 -14.11
CA MET A 29 0.42 -1.78 -13.51
C MET A 29 0.90 -1.33 -12.13
N GLN A 30 1.40 -2.26 -11.30
CA GLN A 30 1.99 -1.92 -10.01
C GLN A 30 3.21 -1.02 -10.19
N ILE A 31 4.09 -1.32 -11.15
CA ILE A 31 5.25 -0.47 -11.46
C ILE A 31 4.79 0.90 -11.96
N ALA A 32 3.90 0.92 -12.95
CA ALA A 32 3.45 2.17 -13.57
C ALA A 32 2.78 3.10 -12.56
N SER A 33 1.92 2.58 -11.69
CA SER A 33 1.27 3.36 -10.64
C SER A 33 2.23 3.83 -9.54
N ALA A 34 3.11 2.96 -9.06
CA ALA A 34 4.04 3.26 -7.97
C ALA A 34 4.95 4.45 -8.31
N VAL A 35 5.52 4.45 -9.51
CA VAL A 35 6.48 5.49 -9.93
C VAL A 35 5.84 6.85 -10.13
N MET A 36 4.52 6.95 -10.25
CA MET A 36 3.85 8.25 -10.39
C MET A 36 4.03 9.14 -9.17
N ALA A 37 4.32 8.57 -8.00
CA ALA A 37 4.65 9.35 -6.81
C ALA A 37 6.05 9.99 -6.88
N ALA A 38 6.97 9.48 -7.70
CA ALA A 38 8.31 10.04 -7.85
C ALA A 38 8.35 11.25 -8.81
N PRO A 39 9.35 12.15 -8.66
CA PRO A 39 9.74 13.12 -9.68
C PRO A 39 9.93 12.44 -11.04
N GLU A 40 9.49 13.10 -12.12
CA GLU A 40 9.41 12.50 -13.46
C GLU A 40 10.77 11.98 -13.94
N GLU A 41 11.83 12.74 -13.68
CA GLU A 41 13.22 12.44 -14.04
C GLU A 41 13.75 11.15 -13.38
N ASP A 42 13.20 10.74 -12.24
CA ASP A 42 13.69 9.60 -11.46
C ASP A 42 12.88 8.31 -11.68
N ARG A 43 11.72 8.38 -12.35
CA ARG A 43 10.75 7.26 -12.42
C ARG A 43 11.31 6.02 -13.10
N ALA A 44 12.09 6.19 -14.16
CA ALA A 44 12.58 5.10 -14.99
C ALA A 44 13.57 4.20 -14.23
N GLU A 45 14.37 4.80 -13.35
CA GLU A 45 15.49 4.15 -12.66
C GLU A 45 15.17 3.80 -11.19
N ALA A 46 13.97 4.12 -10.71
CA ALA A 46 13.58 3.80 -9.33
C ALA A 46 13.45 2.30 -9.09
N THR A 47 13.91 1.84 -7.93
CA THR A 47 13.58 0.51 -7.42
C THR A 47 12.09 0.47 -7.08
N VAL A 48 11.39 -0.62 -7.40
CA VAL A 48 9.95 -0.75 -7.11
C VAL A 48 9.66 -2.05 -6.38
N TYR A 49 9.01 -1.91 -5.24
CA TYR A 49 8.35 -3.00 -4.54
C TYR A 49 6.84 -2.95 -4.78
N GLY A 50 6.24 -4.13 -4.81
CA GLY A 50 4.80 -4.30 -4.88
C GLY A 50 4.39 -5.58 -4.18
N TYR A 51 3.33 -6.21 -4.66
CA TYR A 51 2.70 -7.35 -4.02
C TYR A 51 2.53 -8.50 -5.01
N ASP A 52 2.89 -9.72 -4.58
CA ASP A 52 2.63 -10.93 -5.35
C ASP A 52 1.15 -11.36 -5.25
N ALA A 53 0.81 -12.51 -5.86
CA ALA A 53 -0.57 -13.02 -5.87
C ALA A 53 -1.14 -13.34 -4.47
N ASP A 54 -0.27 -13.52 -3.47
CA ASP A 54 -0.65 -13.77 -2.09
C ASP A 54 -0.71 -12.47 -1.26
N GLY A 55 -0.49 -11.31 -1.90
CA GLY A 55 -0.44 -10.02 -1.22
C GLY A 55 0.87 -9.80 -0.43
N LYS A 56 1.92 -10.56 -0.71
CA LYS A 56 3.20 -10.43 -0.01
C LYS A 56 4.06 -9.36 -0.68
N TYR A 57 4.67 -8.51 0.14
CA TYR A 57 5.63 -7.49 -0.28
C TYR A 57 6.86 -8.11 -0.95
N VAL A 58 7.09 -7.77 -2.22
CA VAL A 58 8.17 -8.33 -3.04
C VAL A 58 8.80 -7.26 -3.95
N LEU A 59 10.08 -7.45 -4.28
CA LEU A 59 10.77 -6.64 -5.27
C LEU A 59 10.23 -6.99 -6.66
N ILE A 60 9.67 -6.01 -7.38
CA ILE A 60 9.14 -6.20 -8.74
C ILE A 60 9.97 -5.51 -9.80
N ARG A 61 10.76 -4.49 -9.45
CA ARG A 61 11.76 -3.88 -10.33
C ARG A 61 13.00 -3.48 -9.53
N GLU A 62 14.17 -4.00 -9.92
CA GLU A 62 15.45 -3.49 -9.44
C GLU A 62 15.79 -2.21 -10.21
N GLY A 63 16.09 -1.13 -9.48
CA GLY A 63 16.44 0.18 -10.03
C GLY A 63 17.92 0.51 -9.89
N THR A 64 18.33 1.63 -10.46
CA THR A 64 19.73 2.11 -10.48
C THR A 64 19.93 3.44 -9.76
N ASN A 65 18.87 4.21 -9.53
CA ASN A 65 18.95 5.48 -8.80
C ASN A 65 18.70 5.29 -7.29
N SER A 66 18.55 6.40 -6.57
CA SER A 66 18.39 6.38 -5.12
C SER A 66 16.94 6.27 -4.64
N LEU A 67 15.94 6.19 -5.52
CA LEU A 67 14.54 6.09 -5.11
C LEU A 67 14.05 4.66 -5.01
N ILE A 68 13.27 4.43 -3.96
CA ILE A 68 12.48 3.22 -3.75
C ILE A 68 11.01 3.61 -3.76
N CYS A 69 10.27 3.07 -4.72
CA CYS A 69 8.83 3.22 -4.84
C CYS A 69 8.10 1.96 -4.36
N VAL A 70 6.94 2.15 -3.77
CA VAL A 70 6.07 1.07 -3.27
C VAL A 70 4.69 1.25 -3.89
N ALA A 71 4.21 0.19 -4.55
CA ALA A 71 2.89 0.13 -5.15
C ALA A 71 1.78 0.19 -4.09
N ASP A 72 0.55 0.40 -4.57
CA ASP A 72 -0.64 0.37 -3.73
C ASP A 72 -0.81 -1.00 -3.05
N ASP A 73 -1.06 -0.97 -1.73
CA ASP A 73 -1.21 -2.18 -0.93
C ASP A 73 -2.65 -2.68 -1.03
N PRO A 74 -2.87 -3.90 -1.56
CA PRO A 74 -4.21 -4.43 -1.77
C PRO A 74 -4.99 -4.63 -0.46
N ASN A 75 -4.32 -4.62 0.71
CA ASN A 75 -4.95 -4.79 2.01
C ASN A 75 -5.38 -3.45 2.65
N ARG A 76 -5.24 -2.31 1.93
CA ARG A 76 -5.60 -0.99 2.45
C ARG A 76 -6.89 -0.48 1.84
N ASP A 77 -7.74 0.09 2.69
CA ASP A 77 -9.02 0.70 2.30
C ASP A 77 -8.89 1.98 1.45
N ARG A 78 -7.67 2.42 1.15
CA ARG A 78 -7.39 3.66 0.41
C ARG A 78 -6.13 3.51 -0.41
N PHE A 79 -6.19 4.03 -1.63
CA PHE A 79 -5.05 4.07 -2.53
C PHE A 79 -3.90 4.84 -1.93
N GLN A 80 -2.70 4.26 -2.02
CA GLN A 80 -1.45 4.88 -1.63
C GLN A 80 -0.25 4.30 -2.39
N CYS A 81 0.42 5.15 -3.16
CA CYS A 81 1.78 4.88 -3.66
C CYS A 81 2.78 5.82 -2.99
N VAL A 82 3.94 5.31 -2.58
CA VAL A 82 5.02 6.11 -1.98
C VAL A 82 6.32 5.93 -2.74
N CYS A 83 7.11 6.99 -2.86
CA CYS A 83 8.50 6.92 -3.31
C CYS A 83 9.40 7.69 -2.34
N TYR A 84 10.48 7.09 -1.88
CA TYR A 84 11.39 7.68 -0.90
C TYR A 84 12.84 7.36 -1.22
N HIS A 85 13.76 8.18 -0.70
CA HIS A 85 15.19 7.93 -0.83
C HIS A 85 15.58 6.65 -0.08
N ARG A 86 16.45 5.83 -0.67
CA ARG A 86 16.89 4.54 -0.11
C ARG A 86 17.45 4.60 1.30
N ASP A 87 18.02 5.74 1.70
CA ASP A 87 18.57 5.93 3.06
C ASP A 87 17.46 5.94 4.14
N LEU A 88 16.19 6.11 3.75
CA LEU A 88 15.03 6.03 4.63
C LEU A 88 14.46 4.60 4.74
N GLN A 89 15.05 3.62 4.05
CA GLN A 89 14.53 2.26 3.93
C GLN A 89 14.36 1.56 5.28
N GLU A 90 15.34 1.61 6.19
CA GLU A 90 15.22 0.97 7.52
C GLU A 90 14.03 1.52 8.32
N PHE A 91 13.82 2.83 8.30
CA PHE A 91 12.69 3.48 8.95
C PHE A 91 11.34 3.05 8.37
N MET A 92 11.27 2.87 7.05
CA MET A 92 10.07 2.41 6.35
C MET A 92 9.80 0.92 6.59
N ASP A 93 10.83 0.08 6.56
CA ASP A 93 10.75 -1.34 6.89
C ASP A 93 10.28 -1.55 8.32
N ARG A 94 10.81 -0.78 9.27
CA ARG A 94 10.35 -0.85 10.66
C ARG A 94 8.85 -0.55 10.78
N GLY A 95 8.36 0.44 10.04
CA GLY A 95 6.93 0.75 9.97
C GLY A 95 6.08 -0.39 9.39
N ARG A 96 6.58 -1.11 8.37
CA ARG A 96 5.92 -2.30 7.81
C ARG A 96 5.88 -3.46 8.81
N THR A 97 7.00 -3.74 9.47
CA THR A 97 7.09 -4.77 10.52
C THR A 97 6.09 -4.54 11.63
N LEU A 98 6.05 -3.33 12.19
CA LEU A 98 5.11 -2.99 13.26
C LEU A 98 3.64 -3.08 12.80
N ARG A 99 3.35 -2.71 11.55
CA ARG A 99 1.99 -2.88 10.98
C ARG A 99 1.61 -4.35 10.88
N ALA A 100 2.53 -5.22 10.44
CA ALA A 100 2.30 -6.67 10.38
C ALA A 100 2.10 -7.29 11.78
N GLU A 101 2.67 -6.69 12.82
CA GLU A 101 2.42 -7.04 14.23
C GLU A 101 1.06 -6.53 14.76
N GLY A 102 0.25 -5.87 13.92
CA GLY A 102 -1.09 -5.37 14.28
C GLY A 102 -1.09 -4.03 15.01
N LYS A 103 0.01 -3.27 14.96
CA LYS A 103 0.11 -1.96 15.62
C LYS A 103 -0.67 -0.89 14.85
N SER A 104 -1.36 -0.04 15.59
CA SER A 104 -2.07 1.11 15.04
C SER A 104 -1.09 2.18 14.51
N GLY A 105 -1.59 3.10 13.69
CA GLY A 105 -0.78 4.18 13.14
C GLY A 105 -0.08 5.05 14.19
N GLN A 106 -0.76 5.32 15.31
CA GLN A 106 -0.19 6.09 16.42
C GLN A 106 0.90 5.30 17.13
N GLU A 107 0.67 4.02 17.44
CA GLU A 107 1.68 3.17 18.08
C GLU A 107 2.94 3.04 17.20
N ILE A 108 2.77 2.87 15.88
CA ILE A 108 3.89 2.82 14.92
C ILE A 108 4.67 4.14 14.92
N PHE A 109 4.00 5.28 15.05
CA PHE A 109 4.65 6.57 15.15
C PHE A 109 5.46 6.68 16.45
N ASP A 110 4.83 6.44 17.59
CA ASP A 110 5.44 6.59 18.92
C ASP A 110 6.63 5.65 19.10
N MET A 111 6.51 4.38 18.70
CA MET A 111 7.60 3.41 18.83
C MET A 111 8.81 3.78 17.97
N ARG A 112 8.59 4.16 16.70
CA ARG A 112 9.70 4.58 15.84
C ARG A 112 10.37 5.85 16.35
N GLU A 113 9.62 6.77 16.94
CA GLU A 113 10.19 7.97 17.57
C GLU A 113 11.09 7.60 18.75
N VAL A 114 10.66 6.68 19.62
CA VAL A 114 11.47 6.19 20.74
C VAL A 114 12.72 5.47 20.23
N GLU A 115 12.59 4.58 19.26
CA GLU A 115 13.71 3.82 18.68
C GLU A 115 14.72 4.73 17.96
N ALA A 116 14.24 5.75 17.24
CA ALA A 116 15.09 6.73 16.57
C ALA A 116 15.86 7.58 17.59
N LYS A 117 15.21 8.06 18.65
CA LYS A 117 15.88 8.82 19.73
C LYS A 117 16.89 7.95 20.50
N ALA A 118 16.63 6.65 20.62
CA ALA A 118 17.54 5.70 21.23
C ALA A 118 18.71 5.30 20.31
N GLY A 119 18.65 5.64 19.01
CA GLY A 119 19.63 5.25 18.01
C GLY A 119 19.54 3.77 17.60
N THR A 120 18.47 3.08 17.98
CA THR A 120 18.23 1.67 17.58
C THR A 120 17.52 1.55 16.25
N LEU A 121 16.90 2.63 15.77
CA LEU A 121 16.38 2.77 14.42
C LEU A 121 17.17 3.85 13.69
N THR A 122 17.88 3.47 12.63
CA THR A 122 18.66 4.42 11.84
C THR A 122 17.74 5.41 11.12
N MET A 123 18.05 6.68 11.28
CA MET A 123 17.50 7.77 10.48
C MET A 123 18.48 8.13 9.37
N PRO A 124 18.00 8.64 8.23
CA PRO A 124 18.89 9.14 7.18
C PRO A 124 19.80 10.25 7.73
N GLU A 125 21.07 10.24 7.32
CA GLU A 125 22.06 11.25 7.78
C GLU A 125 21.81 12.64 7.18
N GLN A 126 21.21 12.67 5.99
CA GLN A 126 20.81 13.89 5.31
C GLN A 126 19.29 13.98 5.26
N PRO A 127 18.70 15.19 5.23
CA PRO A 127 17.27 15.34 5.04
C PRO A 127 16.83 14.61 3.76
N THR A 128 15.85 13.72 3.87
CA THR A 128 15.32 12.97 2.72
C THR A 128 13.83 13.21 2.56
N THR A 129 13.35 13.08 1.32
CA THR A 129 11.94 13.27 1.01
C THR A 129 11.27 11.93 0.77
N LEU A 130 10.08 11.75 1.36
CA LEU A 130 9.09 10.79 0.91
C LEU A 130 8.03 11.53 0.11
N HIS A 131 7.81 11.09 -1.12
CA HIS A 131 6.72 11.51 -1.99
C HIS A 131 5.58 10.50 -1.90
N LEU A 132 4.35 11.00 -2.01
CA LEU A 132 3.16 10.20 -1.79
C LEU A 132 2.05 10.65 -2.71
N LEU A 133 1.41 9.68 -3.36
CA LEU A 133 0.07 9.82 -3.94
C LEU A 133 -0.91 9.02 -3.09
N GLU A 134 -1.97 9.67 -2.61
CA GLU A 134 -2.99 8.98 -1.82
C GLU A 134 -4.40 9.55 -2.03
N GLY A 135 -5.40 8.68 -1.97
CA GLY A 135 -6.80 9.08 -2.14
C GLY A 135 -7.76 7.95 -1.79
N LYS A 136 -8.93 8.27 -1.24
CA LYS A 136 -9.95 7.25 -0.93
C LYS A 136 -10.47 6.57 -2.19
N GLU A 137 -10.60 7.33 -3.27
CA GLU A 137 -11.04 6.85 -4.59
C GLU A 137 -9.89 6.86 -5.61
N GLY A 138 -8.66 6.99 -5.11
CA GLY A 138 -7.45 7.01 -5.94
C GLY A 138 -7.29 5.68 -6.67
N LYS A 139 -6.79 5.73 -7.90
CA LYS A 139 -6.50 4.52 -8.69
C LYS A 139 -5.58 4.85 -9.86
N TYR A 140 -4.93 3.82 -10.37
CA TYR A 140 -4.30 3.88 -11.68
C TYR A 140 -5.35 3.69 -12.77
N ASP A 141 -5.41 4.61 -13.73
CA ASP A 141 -6.29 4.55 -14.88
C ASP A 141 -5.49 4.11 -16.12
N GLU A 142 -5.64 2.85 -16.52
CA GLU A 142 -4.89 2.26 -17.65
C GLU A 142 -5.12 2.99 -18.98
N ALA A 143 -6.29 3.59 -19.16
CA ALA A 143 -6.63 4.30 -20.40
C ALA A 143 -5.80 5.58 -20.57
N SER A 144 -5.58 6.32 -19.48
CA SER A 144 -4.73 7.52 -19.48
C SER A 144 -3.26 7.24 -19.16
N GLY A 145 -2.96 6.13 -18.48
CA GLY A 145 -1.63 5.84 -17.95
C GLY A 145 -1.29 6.64 -16.69
N GLU A 146 -2.30 7.21 -16.02
CA GLU A 146 -2.13 8.16 -14.92
C GLU A 146 -2.77 7.66 -13.62
N VAL A 147 -2.27 8.15 -12.48
CA VAL A 147 -2.98 8.01 -11.20
C VAL A 147 -4.00 9.13 -11.08
N VAL A 148 -5.28 8.78 -10.95
CA VAL A 148 -6.40 9.71 -10.84
C VAL A 148 -7.01 9.66 -9.42
N ASN A 149 -7.73 10.72 -9.04
CA ASN A 149 -8.43 10.84 -7.74
C ASN A 149 -7.51 10.69 -6.50
N ALA A 150 -6.22 10.93 -6.67
CA ALA A 150 -5.23 10.96 -5.59
C ALA A 150 -4.67 12.37 -5.41
N ASN A 151 -4.24 12.68 -4.20
CA ASN A 151 -3.54 13.91 -3.88
C ASN A 151 -2.06 13.61 -3.71
N TYR A 152 -1.23 14.48 -4.28
CA TYR A 152 0.21 14.47 -4.05
C TYR A 152 0.55 15.24 -2.77
N ARG A 153 1.42 14.65 -1.96
CA ARG A 153 2.13 15.37 -0.89
C ARG A 153 3.53 14.82 -0.71
N TYR A 154 4.33 15.55 0.05
CA TYR A 154 5.65 15.10 0.45
C TYR A 154 5.87 15.31 1.95
N VAL A 155 6.81 14.53 2.51
CA VAL A 155 7.26 14.61 3.90
C VAL A 155 8.77 14.65 3.88
N VAL A 156 9.36 15.56 4.65
CA VAL A 156 10.81 15.62 4.88
C VAL A 156 11.12 14.93 6.20
N TYR A 157 12.04 13.98 6.15
CA TYR A 157 12.58 13.24 7.29
C TYR A 157 13.97 13.76 7.65
#